data_AF-A0A954C2D6-F1
#
_entry.id   AF-A0A954C2D6-F1
#
_cell.length_a   1.000
_cell.length_b   1.000
_cell.length_c   1.000
_cell.angle_alpha   90.00
_cell.angle_beta   90.00
_cell.angle_gamma   90.00
#
_symmetry.space_group_name_H-M   'P 1'
#
loop_
_entity.id
_entity.type
_entity.pdbx_description
1 polymer ?
#
loop_
_entity_poly.entity_id
_entity_poly.type
_entity_poly.pdbx_seq_one_letter_code
_entity_poly.pdbx_strand_id
1 'polypeptide(L)' 'DEVIEEPLGGAHQSLPDACARLEDALVRNLEPLLGLSTEALLEQRYAKVRKIGSFLEDGVPQGYVPPHLRSEAS' A
#
# COMPACT_ATOMS: atom_id res chain seq x y z
N ASP A 1 2.24 3.64 -4.53
CA ASP A 1 1.57 2.97 -5.67
C ASP A 1 1.75 3.86 -6.88
N GLU A 2 1.91 3.27 -8.06
CA GLU A 2 2.08 4.02 -9.31
C GLU A 2 1.52 3.23 -10.50
N VAL A 3 1.27 3.93 -11.60
CA VAL A 3 0.98 3.33 -12.90
C VAL A 3 2.27 3.37 -13.71
N ILE A 4 2.74 2.20 -14.15
CA ILE A 4 3.98 2.08 -14.93
C ILE A 4 3.63 2.19 -16.40
N GLU A 5 4.32 3.07 -17.13
CA GLU A 5 4.12 3.21 -18.57
C GLU A 5 4.59 1.98 -19.34
N GLU A 6 3.79 1.50 -20.28
CA GLU A 6 4.19 0.42 -21.18
C GLU A 6 5.26 0.88 -22.20
N PRO A 7 6.10 -0.03 -22.69
CA PRO A 7 6.98 0.23 -23.84
C PRO A 7 6.20 0.65 -25.09
N LEU A 8 6.88 1.28 -26.04
CA LEU A 8 6.27 1.68 -27.31
C LEU A 8 5.73 0.45 -28.04
N GLY A 9 4.44 0.47 -28.41
CA GLY A 9 3.75 -0.67 -29.02
C GLY A 9 3.16 -1.68 -28.01
N GLY A 10 3.36 -1.46 -26.72
CA GLY A 10 2.80 -2.25 -25.62
C GLY A 10 3.78 -3.27 -25.04
N ALA A 11 3.47 -3.78 -23.85
CA ALA A 11 4.33 -4.70 -23.11
C ALA A 11 4.65 -6.01 -23.86
N HIS A 12 3.77 -6.45 -24.75
CA HIS A 12 3.97 -7.64 -25.57
C HIS A 12 5.00 -7.45 -26.69
N GLN A 13 5.27 -6.21 -27.13
CA GLN A 13 6.25 -5.92 -28.17
C GLN A 13 7.69 -5.91 -27.64
N SER A 14 7.88 -5.51 -26.38
CA SER A 14 9.17 -5.53 -25.71
C SER A 14 9.02 -5.93 -24.25
N LEU A 15 8.99 -7.24 -24.02
CA LEU A 15 9.00 -7.80 -22.67
C LEU A 15 10.23 -7.35 -21.86
N PRO A 16 11.46 -7.32 -22.43
CA PRO A 16 12.63 -6.87 -21.66
C PRO A 16 12.47 -5.46 -21.10
N ASP A 17 11.95 -4.51 -21.89
CA ASP A 17 11.76 -3.13 -21.45
C ASP A 17 10.64 -3.02 -20.41
N ALA A 18 9.54 -3.77 -20.58
CA ALA A 18 8.47 -3.81 -19.60
C ALA A 18 8.95 -4.37 -18.26
N CYS A 19 9.76 -5.43 -18.29
CA CYS A 19 10.36 -6.01 -17.08
C CYS A 19 11.32 -5.04 -16.39
N ALA A 20 12.18 -4.34 -17.13
CA ALA A 20 13.10 -3.37 -16.55
C ALA A 20 12.34 -2.22 -15.85
N ARG A 21 11.31 -1.68 -16.49
CA ARG A 21 10.46 -0.64 -15.89
C ARG A 21 9.73 -1.13 -14.63
N LEU A 22 9.28 -2.39 -14.64
CA LEU A 22 8.65 -3.02 -13.49
C LEU A 22 9.64 -3.22 -12.35
N GLU A 23 10.85 -3.71 -12.64
CA GLU A 23 11.92 -3.89 -11.66
C GLU A 23 12.24 -2.56 -10.96
N ASP A 24 12.47 -1.49 -11.75
CA ASP A 24 12.77 -0.17 -11.20
C ASP A 24 11.63 0.34 -10.30
N ALA A 25 10.37 0.16 -10.71
CA ALA A 25 9.21 0.53 -9.92
C ALA A 25 9.13 -0.26 -8.61
N LEU A 26 9.35 -1.57 -8.66
CA LEU A 26 9.35 -2.42 -7.47
C LEU A 26 10.44 -2.01 -6.49
N VAL A 27 11.67 -1.80 -6.96
CA VAL A 27 12.79 -1.37 -6.10
C VAL A 27 12.46 -0.04 -5.43
N ARG A 28 12.05 0.98 -6.20
CA ARG A 28 11.71 2.31 -5.65
C ARG A 28 10.60 2.26 -4.60
N ASN A 29 9.59 1.41 -4.78
CA ASN A 29 8.45 1.34 -3.86
C ASN A 29 8.72 0.42 -2.65
N LEU A 30 9.57 -0.61 -2.79
CA LEU A 30 9.87 -1.54 -1.71
C LEU A 30 10.99 -1.05 -0.79
N GLU A 31 12.02 -0.39 -1.32
CA GLU A 31 13.16 0.11 -0.56
C GLU A 31 12.76 0.92 0.70
N PRO A 32 11.86 1.92 0.63
CA PRO A 32 11.43 2.65 1.82
C PRO A 32 10.64 1.79 2.83
N LEU A 33 10.01 0.69 2.39
CA LEU A 33 9.24 -0.20 3.27
C LEU A 33 10.13 -1.16 4.05
N LEU A 34 11.30 -1.51 3.53
CA LEU A 34 12.24 -2.44 4.18
C LEU A 34 12.83 -1.86 5.47
N GLY A 35 12.87 -0.53 5.62
CA GLY A 35 13.33 0.14 6.83
C GLY A 35 12.29 0.26 7.93
N LEU A 36 11.04 -0.14 7.68
CA LEU A 36 9.95 -0.02 8.64
C LEU A 36 9.85 -1.26 9.54
N SER A 37 9.44 -1.05 10.79
CA SER A 37 9.09 -2.18 11.66
C SER A 37 7.82 -2.86 11.16
N THR A 38 7.62 -4.12 11.55
CA THR A 38 6.40 -4.87 11.27
C THR A 38 5.15 -4.12 11.75
N GLU A 39 5.21 -3.51 12.93
CA GLU A 39 4.11 -2.73 13.51
C GLU A 39 3.75 -1.53 12.62
N ALA A 40 4.75 -0.78 12.17
CA ALA A 40 4.57 0.37 11.28
C ALA A 40 3.97 -0.06 9.93
N LEU A 41 4.44 -1.18 9.36
CA LEU A 41 3.89 -1.74 8.12
C LEU A 41 2.41 -2.13 8.28
N LEU A 42 2.07 -2.75 9.41
CA LEU A 42 0.69 -3.15 9.71
C LEU A 42 -0.23 -1.95 9.89
N GLU A 43 0.22 -0.92 10.60
CA GLU A 43 -0.52 0.32 10.82
C GLU A 43 -0.76 1.07 9.50
N GLN A 44 0.28 1.24 8.69
CA GLN A 44 0.17 1.90 7.38
C GLN A 44 -0.79 1.15 6.45
N ARG A 45 -0.68 -0.18 6.39
CA ARG A 45 -1.60 -1.02 5.60
C ARG A 45 -3.05 -0.86 6.08
N TYR A 46 -3.26 -0.90 7.40
CA TYR A 46 -4.59 -0.73 7.98
C TYR A 46 -5.18 0.63 7.59
N ALA A 47 -4.42 1.72 7.80
CA ALA A 47 -4.84 3.08 7.50
C ALA A 47 -5.14 3.27 6.00
N LYS A 48 -4.33 2.70 5.10
CA LYS A 48 -4.55 2.74 3.65
C LYS A 48 -5.88 2.08 3.29
N VAL A 49 -6.13 0.86 3.75
CA VAL A 49 -7.34 0.10 3.41
C VAL A 49 -8.59 0.74 3.99
N ARG A 50 -8.54 1.27 5.23
CA ARG A 50 -9.66 1.96 5.89
C ARG A 50 -10.15 3.20 5.13
N LYS A 51 -9.28 3.83 4.35
CA LYS A 51 -9.59 5.04 3.55
C LYS A 51 -10.19 4.71 2.19
N ILE A 52 -10.18 3.45 1.77
CA ILE A 52 -10.74 3.03 0.48
C ILE A 52 -12.25 2.84 0.64
N GLY A 53 -13.02 3.58 -0.16
CA GLY A 53 -14.49 3.58 -0.13
C GLY A 53 -15.04 4.91 0.40
N SER A 54 -16.24 5.27 -0.05
CA SER A 54 -16.94 6.50 0.31
C SER A 54 -18.29 6.12 0.94
N PHE A 55 -18.54 6.57 2.17
CA PHE A 55 -19.76 6.29 2.93
C PHE A 55 -20.57 7.57 3.10
N LEU A 56 -21.89 7.48 2.94
CA LEU A 56 -22.81 8.52 3.38
C LEU A 56 -23.02 8.36 4.89
N GLU A 57 -22.98 9.48 5.61
CA GLU A 57 -22.72 9.51 7.05
C GLU A 57 -23.97 9.13 7.88
N ASP A 58 -23.99 7.89 8.36
CA ASP A 58 -24.66 7.47 9.61
C ASP A 58 -23.64 6.76 10.55
N GLY A 59 -22.40 7.30 10.57
CA GLY A 59 -21.80 7.71 11.85
C GLY A 59 -20.47 7.11 12.32
N VAL A 60 -20.18 5.81 12.21
CA VAL A 60 -18.88 5.21 12.67
C VAL A 60 -18.63 3.85 11.98
N PRO A 61 -17.41 3.51 11.49
CA PRO A 61 -17.08 2.11 11.24
C PRO A 61 -16.78 1.44 12.58
N GLN A 62 -17.75 0.68 13.11
CA GLN A 62 -17.73 0.05 14.43
C GLN A 62 -16.45 -0.78 14.70
N GLY A 63 -15.74 -0.52 15.81
CA GLY A 63 -14.98 -1.56 16.52
C GLY A 63 -13.45 -1.69 16.37
N TYR A 64 -12.67 -0.69 15.94
CA TYR A 64 -11.20 -0.84 15.92
C TYR A 64 -10.48 -0.18 17.09
N VAL A 65 -10.01 -1.01 18.04
CA VAL A 65 -8.99 -0.66 19.03
C VAL A 65 -7.75 -1.52 18.73
N PRO A 66 -6.58 -0.91 18.42
CA PRO A 66 -5.36 -1.64 18.11
C PRO A 66 -4.94 -2.56 19.27
N PRO A 67 -4.40 -3.77 19.00
CA PRO A 67 -4.02 -4.72 20.06
C PRO A 67 -3.01 -4.16 21.08
N HIS A 68 -2.12 -3.26 20.63
CA HIS A 68 -1.11 -2.60 21.46
C HIS A 68 -1.66 -1.43 22.30
N LEU A 69 -2.87 -0.97 22.04
CA LEU A 69 -3.57 0.08 22.79
C LEU A 69 -4.61 -0.48 23.78
N ARG A 70 -4.60 -1.80 24.03
CA ARG A 70 -5.53 -2.46 24.97
C ARG A 70 -5.18 -2.23 26.46
N SER A 71 -3.96 -1.80 26.79
CA SER A 71 -3.50 -1.64 28.19
C SER A 71 -3.66 -0.24 28.77
N GLU A 72 -4.12 0.73 28.00
CA GLU A 72 -4.27 2.14 28.45
C GLU A 72 -5.74 2.49 28.80
N ALA A 73 -6.66 1.53 28.68
CA ALA A 73 -8.04 1.68 29.10
C ALA A 73 -8.25 1.03 30.49
N SER A 74 -7.82 1.71 31.54
CA SER A 74 -8.32 1.56 32.92
C SER A 74 -8.47 2.92 33.55
#